data_AF-A0A944UE29-F1
#
_entry.id   AF-A0A944UE29-F1
#
_cell.length_a   1.000
_cell.length_b   1.000
_cell.length_c   1.000
_cell.angle_alpha   90.00
_cell.angle_beta   90.00
_cell.angle_gamma   90.00
#
_symmetry.space_group_name_H-M   'P 1'
#
loop_
_entity.id
_entity.type
_entity.pdbx_description
1 polymer ?
#
loop_
_entity_poly.entity_id
_entity_poly.type
_entity_poly.pdbx_seq_one_letter_code
_entity_poly.pdbx_strand_id
1 'polypeptide(L)'
;MKKTIACLMIAGLGANFVFAQPKPRRPLPPKEVAEQIKKSLDAGEITKEEAKEKMEEAIANIKKPAVLSDDQKRSPKDFADKIQQAVKDGKISQEEAKKKLGALREEMEKKGKFKRPKRPAKPELSDEVKDSLAEIKSEQKKLHESMKGKLAELGKDASKEEMREAIEVFKADNKDKFDAIKQAHDAIRESIESARPEKPERPELTADLKLKVEALKEKHKSLHTARKELHEQLKEASKEEKEVLISAFKETNKEKHEEIKTQSKEIKEEIRAIVETEATRTSDL
;
A
#
# COMPACT_ATOMS: atom_id res chain seq x y z
N MET A 1 -10.95 24.44 -56.89
CA MET A 1 -12.04 23.45 -56.76
C MET A 1 -12.70 23.67 -55.40
N LYS A 2 -14.02 23.89 -55.41
CA LYS A 2 -14.83 24.23 -54.24
C LYS A 2 -14.98 23.00 -53.32
N LYS A 3 -14.63 23.10 -52.03
CA LYS A 3 -15.18 22.25 -50.96
C LYS A 3 -15.35 23.06 -49.66
N THR A 4 -16.57 23.59 -49.53
CA THR A 4 -17.41 23.68 -48.32
C THR A 4 -16.78 23.98 -46.95
N ILE A 5 -17.08 25.18 -46.48
CA ILE A 5 -17.10 25.63 -45.09
C ILE A 5 -18.22 24.89 -44.34
N ALA A 6 -17.91 24.34 -43.16
CA ALA A 6 -18.89 23.97 -42.16
C ALA A 6 -18.40 24.44 -40.78
N CYS A 7 -18.90 25.58 -40.34
CA CYS A 7 -18.93 25.96 -38.93
C CYS A 7 -20.19 25.33 -38.31
N LEU A 8 -20.05 24.49 -37.28
CA LEU A 8 -21.14 24.26 -36.34
C LEU A 8 -20.64 23.73 -34.98
N MET A 9 -20.86 24.59 -33.98
CA MET A 9 -21.16 24.35 -32.56
C MET A 9 -20.11 23.80 -31.57
N ILE A 10 -19.84 24.69 -30.62
CA ILE A 10 -19.59 24.50 -29.19
C ILE A 10 -20.25 23.25 -28.60
N ALA A 11 -19.46 22.37 -27.96
CA ALA A 11 -19.77 21.72 -26.69
C ALA A 11 -18.54 20.91 -26.22
N GLY A 12 -18.15 21.08 -24.96
CA GLY A 12 -17.06 20.32 -24.36
C GLY A 12 -17.33 18.82 -24.37
N LEU A 13 -16.31 18.04 -24.73
CA LEU A 13 -16.22 16.64 -24.37
C LEU A 13 -14.82 16.44 -23.82
N GLY A 14 -14.74 16.50 -22.49
CA GLY A 14 -13.63 15.92 -21.76
C GLY A 14 -13.48 14.49 -22.24
N ALA A 15 -12.33 14.18 -22.82
CA ALA A 15 -11.84 12.82 -22.89
C ALA A 15 -11.55 12.41 -21.44
N ASN A 16 -12.62 12.11 -20.71
CA ASN A 16 -12.59 11.07 -19.71
C ASN A 16 -12.12 9.82 -20.46
N PHE A 17 -10.81 9.60 -20.50
CA PHE A 17 -10.31 8.26 -20.30
C PHE A 17 -10.79 7.88 -18.90
N VAL A 18 -12.06 7.50 -18.82
CA VAL A 18 -12.49 6.46 -17.91
C VAL A 18 -11.57 5.33 -18.30
N PHE A 19 -10.47 5.18 -17.55
CA PHE A 19 -9.87 3.89 -17.35
C PHE A 19 -11.08 3.01 -17.13
N ALA A 20 -11.43 2.20 -18.14
CA ALA A 20 -12.49 1.24 -17.98
C ALA A 20 -11.96 0.35 -16.87
N GLN A 21 -12.28 0.72 -15.63
CA GLN A 21 -12.15 -0.16 -14.50
C GLN A 21 -12.77 -1.43 -15.04
N PRO A 22 -12.05 -2.58 -15.05
CA PRO A 22 -12.66 -3.82 -15.47
C PRO A 22 -13.98 -3.87 -14.72
N LYS A 23 -15.11 -3.81 -15.46
CA LYS A 23 -16.45 -3.71 -14.84
C LYS A 23 -16.42 -4.70 -13.69
N PRO A 24 -16.71 -4.29 -12.44
CA PRO A 24 -16.53 -5.15 -11.28
C PRO A 24 -17.16 -6.49 -11.65
N ARG A 25 -16.32 -7.54 -11.73
CA ARG A 25 -16.80 -8.85 -12.18
C ARG A 25 -17.95 -9.16 -11.25
N ARG A 26 -19.18 -9.20 -11.80
CA ARG A 26 -20.34 -9.56 -10.98
C ARG A 26 -19.98 -10.90 -10.34
N PRO A 27 -20.19 -11.07 -9.02
CA PRO A 27 -19.92 -12.33 -8.37
C PRO A 27 -20.63 -13.42 -9.19
N LEU A 28 -19.90 -14.45 -9.58
CA LEU A 28 -20.52 -15.57 -10.28
C LEU A 28 -21.18 -16.46 -9.21
N PRO A 29 -22.39 -16.97 -9.47
CA PRO A 29 -22.98 -17.95 -8.57
C PRO A 29 -22.07 -19.20 -8.50
N PRO A 30 -22.16 -20.00 -7.42
CA PRO A 30 -21.37 -21.23 -7.30
C PRO A 30 -21.57 -22.10 -8.55
N LYS A 31 -20.49 -22.72 -9.05
CA LYS A 31 -20.49 -23.44 -10.35
C LYS A 31 -21.60 -24.49 -10.45
N GLU A 32 -21.87 -25.21 -9.37
CA GLU A 32 -22.93 -26.22 -9.30
C GLU A 32 -24.33 -25.62 -9.52
N VAL A 33 -24.62 -24.47 -8.91
CA VAL A 33 -25.89 -23.76 -9.06
C VAL A 33 -26.00 -23.16 -10.47
N ALA A 34 -24.90 -22.62 -11.01
CA ALA A 34 -24.86 -22.10 -12.37
C ALA A 34 -25.12 -23.19 -13.43
N GLU A 35 -24.57 -24.39 -13.22
CA GLU A 35 -24.79 -25.54 -14.11
C GLU A 35 -26.21 -26.10 -14.01
N GLN A 36 -26.81 -26.13 -12.82
CA GLN A 36 -28.21 -26.53 -12.66
C GLN A 36 -29.18 -25.55 -13.32
N ILE A 37 -28.95 -24.24 -13.17
CA ILE A 37 -29.74 -23.20 -13.83
C ILE A 37 -29.57 -23.27 -15.35
N LYS A 38 -28.35 -23.57 -15.83
CA LYS A 38 -28.10 -23.74 -17.28
C LYS A 38 -28.78 -24.99 -17.83
N LYS A 39 -28.72 -26.11 -17.13
CA LYS A 39 -29.40 -27.36 -17.53
C LYS A 39 -30.92 -27.20 -17.59
N SER A 40 -31.51 -26.50 -16.61
CA SER A 40 -32.96 -26.22 -16.60
C SER A 40 -33.38 -25.22 -17.67
N LEU A 41 -32.54 -24.24 -18.02
CA LEU A 41 -32.73 -23.37 -19.19
C LEU A 41 -32.69 -24.16 -20.51
N ASP A 42 -31.67 -25.00 -20.66
CA ASP A 42 -31.45 -25.79 -21.88
C ASP A 42 -32.54 -26.88 -22.04
N ALA A 43 -33.11 -27.37 -20.93
CA ALA A 43 -34.26 -28.26 -20.90
C ALA A 43 -35.61 -27.54 -21.13
N GLY A 44 -35.63 -26.21 -21.20
CA GLY A 44 -36.84 -25.41 -21.39
C GLY A 44 -37.78 -25.36 -20.18
N GLU A 45 -37.36 -25.85 -19.02
CA GLU A 45 -38.14 -25.86 -17.78
C GLU A 45 -38.25 -24.47 -17.14
N ILE A 46 -37.33 -23.56 -17.46
CA ILE A 46 -37.34 -22.18 -16.98
C ILE A 46 -37.11 -21.21 -18.12
N THR A 47 -37.69 -20.01 -18.00
CA THR A 47 -37.49 -18.93 -18.96
C THR A 47 -36.17 -18.21 -18.74
N LYS A 48 -35.72 -17.47 -19.77
CA LYS A 48 -34.49 -16.66 -19.69
C LYS A 48 -34.52 -15.58 -18.60
N GLU A 49 -35.72 -15.14 -18.19
CA GLU A 49 -35.87 -14.15 -17.13
C GLU A 49 -35.82 -14.80 -15.75
N GLU A 50 -36.52 -15.90 -15.54
CA GLU A 50 -36.46 -16.68 -14.29
C GLU A 50 -35.06 -17.23 -14.01
N ALA A 51 -34.30 -17.60 -15.05
CA ALA A 51 -32.93 -18.04 -14.89
C ALA A 51 -31.99 -16.91 -14.46
N LYS A 52 -32.22 -15.68 -14.94
CA LYS A 52 -31.46 -14.51 -14.49
C LYS A 52 -31.79 -14.18 -13.04
N GLU A 53 -33.06 -14.24 -12.67
CA GLU A 53 -33.51 -14.00 -11.30
C GLU A 53 -32.91 -15.04 -10.33
N LYS A 54 -32.96 -16.33 -10.67
CA LYS A 54 -32.31 -17.39 -9.88
C LYS A 54 -30.79 -17.25 -9.80
N MET A 55 -30.14 -16.78 -10.86
CA MET A 55 -28.71 -16.44 -10.80
C MET A 55 -28.46 -15.23 -9.90
N GLU A 56 -29.31 -14.21 -9.94
CA GLU A 56 -29.18 -13.00 -9.13
C GLU A 56 -29.47 -13.26 -7.65
N GLU A 57 -30.42 -14.14 -7.36
CA GLU A 57 -30.75 -14.62 -6.01
C GLU A 57 -29.62 -15.49 -5.42
N ALA A 58 -29.01 -16.36 -6.23
CA ALA A 58 -27.81 -17.10 -5.84
C ALA A 58 -26.62 -16.17 -5.55
N ILE A 59 -26.50 -15.05 -6.29
CA ILE A 59 -25.50 -14.00 -6.03
C ILE A 59 -25.86 -13.18 -4.78
N ALA A 60 -27.14 -12.91 -4.53
CA ALA A 60 -27.62 -12.22 -3.33
C ALA A 60 -27.38 -13.05 -2.05
N ASN A 61 -27.52 -14.37 -2.13
CA ASN A 61 -27.20 -15.29 -1.04
C ASN A 61 -25.69 -15.39 -0.75
N ILE A 62 -24.82 -15.12 -1.75
CA ILE A 62 -23.37 -14.93 -1.54
C ILE A 62 -23.08 -13.63 -0.76
N LYS A 63 -23.94 -12.62 -0.90
CA LYS A 63 -23.87 -11.31 -0.23
C LYS A 63 -24.37 -11.39 1.23
N LYS A 64 -23.97 -12.42 1.99
CA LYS A 64 -24.24 -12.48 3.44
C LYS A 64 -23.58 -11.27 4.14
N PRO A 65 -24.30 -10.56 5.04
CA PRO A 65 -23.88 -9.25 5.53
C PRO A 65 -22.66 -9.33 6.46
N ALA A 66 -22.09 -8.16 6.71
CA ALA A 66 -20.87 -7.87 7.46
C ALA A 66 -20.85 -8.29 8.96
N VAL A 67 -21.69 -9.24 9.37
CA VAL A 67 -21.82 -9.73 10.74
C VAL A 67 -21.39 -11.20 10.76
N LEU A 68 -20.47 -11.52 11.67
CA LEU A 68 -19.97 -12.89 11.85
C LEU A 68 -21.07 -13.77 12.46
N SER A 69 -21.13 -15.04 12.03
CA SER A 69 -21.99 -16.02 12.69
C SER A 69 -21.47 -16.38 14.08
N ASP A 70 -22.34 -16.90 14.96
CA ASP A 70 -21.96 -17.23 16.34
C ASP A 70 -20.90 -18.33 16.45
N ASP A 71 -20.79 -19.20 15.43
CA ASP A 71 -19.69 -20.17 15.31
C ASP A 71 -18.36 -19.50 14.93
N GLN A 72 -18.40 -18.51 14.02
CA GLN A 72 -17.21 -17.74 13.60
C GLN A 72 -16.68 -16.84 14.74
N LYS A 73 -17.58 -16.46 15.66
CA LYS A 73 -17.29 -15.74 16.91
C LYS A 73 -16.61 -16.59 17.98
N ARG A 74 -16.74 -17.92 17.90
CA ARG A 74 -16.30 -18.86 18.94
C ARG A 74 -14.82 -19.22 18.81
N SER A 75 -14.32 -19.40 17.58
CA SER A 75 -12.89 -19.59 17.29
C SER A 75 -12.32 -18.61 16.25
N PRO A 76 -11.87 -17.42 16.69
CA PRO A 76 -11.35 -16.40 15.77
C PRO A 76 -10.09 -16.81 14.97
N LYS A 77 -9.23 -17.66 15.54
CA LYS A 77 -8.02 -18.14 14.84
C LYS A 77 -8.38 -19.03 13.65
N ASP A 78 -9.20 -20.05 13.87
CA ASP A 78 -9.64 -20.97 12.82
C ASP A 78 -10.41 -20.24 11.70
N PHE A 79 -11.19 -19.22 12.05
CA PHE A 79 -11.89 -18.42 11.06
C PHE A 79 -10.93 -17.55 10.22
N ALA A 80 -9.90 -16.97 10.85
CA ALA A 80 -8.86 -16.24 10.12
C ALA A 80 -8.06 -17.14 9.17
N ASP A 81 -7.73 -18.35 9.61
CA ASP A 81 -6.99 -19.34 8.81
C ASP A 81 -7.83 -19.83 7.62
N LYS A 82 -9.12 -20.09 7.83
CA LYS A 82 -10.07 -20.42 6.75
C LYS A 82 -10.19 -19.31 5.72
N ILE A 83 -10.20 -18.04 6.13
CA ILE A 83 -10.19 -16.91 5.20
C ILE A 83 -8.88 -16.87 4.40
N GLN A 84 -7.74 -17.03 5.05
CA GLN A 84 -6.45 -17.03 4.35
C GLN A 84 -6.33 -18.18 3.35
N GLN A 85 -6.83 -19.36 3.70
CA GLN A 85 -6.86 -20.52 2.83
C GLN A 85 -7.82 -20.31 1.66
N ALA A 86 -8.99 -19.72 1.88
CA ALA A 86 -9.93 -19.36 0.81
C ALA A 86 -9.36 -18.31 -0.18
N VAL A 87 -8.48 -17.40 0.28
CA VAL A 87 -7.74 -16.49 -0.62
C VAL A 87 -6.72 -17.26 -1.45
N LYS A 88 -5.96 -18.17 -0.84
CA LYS A 88 -4.97 -19.02 -1.53
C LYS A 88 -5.64 -19.92 -2.57
N ASP A 89 -6.80 -20.47 -2.24
CA ASP A 89 -7.62 -21.31 -3.12
C ASP A 89 -8.35 -20.49 -4.21
N GLY A 90 -8.27 -19.16 -4.18
CA GLY A 90 -8.99 -18.28 -5.11
C GLY A 90 -10.51 -18.25 -4.96
N LYS A 91 -11.04 -18.82 -3.85
CA LYS A 91 -12.49 -18.88 -3.55
C LYS A 91 -13.05 -17.52 -3.11
N ILE A 92 -12.21 -16.63 -2.59
CA ILE A 92 -12.56 -15.25 -2.24
C ILE A 92 -11.50 -14.27 -2.74
N SER A 93 -11.91 -13.04 -3.00
CA SER A 93 -10.97 -11.97 -3.38
C SER A 93 -10.16 -11.48 -2.17
N GLN A 94 -8.99 -10.89 -2.42
CA GLN A 94 -8.17 -10.28 -1.36
C GLN A 94 -8.92 -9.16 -0.62
N GLU A 95 -9.80 -8.42 -1.30
CA GLU A 95 -10.59 -7.35 -0.70
C GLU A 95 -11.69 -7.90 0.22
N GLU A 96 -12.36 -8.98 -0.19
CA GLU A 96 -13.34 -9.68 0.65
C GLU A 96 -12.69 -10.26 1.89
N ALA A 97 -11.51 -10.86 1.76
CA ALA A 97 -10.76 -11.37 2.89
C ALA A 97 -10.38 -10.26 3.88
N LYS A 98 -9.94 -9.10 3.38
CA LYS A 98 -9.64 -7.92 4.21
C LYS A 98 -10.88 -7.44 4.97
N LYS A 99 -12.05 -7.37 4.32
CA LYS A 99 -13.31 -6.98 4.97
C LYS A 99 -13.70 -7.97 6.07
N LYS A 100 -13.65 -9.28 5.78
CA LYS A 100 -14.01 -10.34 6.75
C LYS A 100 -13.05 -10.40 7.94
N LEU A 101 -11.74 -10.27 7.71
CA LEU A 101 -10.74 -10.17 8.78
C LEU A 101 -10.85 -8.86 9.57
N GLY A 102 -11.26 -7.77 8.92
CA GLY A 102 -11.56 -6.49 9.57
C GLY A 102 -12.70 -6.61 10.57
N ALA A 103 -13.83 -7.16 10.15
CA ALA A 103 -15.00 -7.41 11.01
C ALA A 103 -14.64 -8.33 12.19
N LEU A 104 -13.85 -9.37 11.96
CA LEU A 104 -13.37 -10.27 13.02
C LEU A 104 -12.52 -9.54 14.06
N ARG A 105 -11.61 -8.66 13.61
CA ARG A 105 -10.80 -7.85 14.51
C ARG A 105 -11.64 -6.87 15.33
N GLU A 106 -12.64 -6.24 14.73
CA GLU A 106 -13.57 -5.34 15.43
C GLU A 106 -14.41 -6.08 16.48
N GLU A 107 -14.90 -7.28 16.19
CA GLU A 107 -15.60 -8.08 17.19
C GLU A 107 -14.69 -8.58 18.31
N MET A 108 -13.46 -8.98 17.99
CA MET A 108 -12.48 -9.34 19.02
C MET A 108 -12.09 -8.16 19.91
N GLU A 109 -12.07 -6.96 19.35
CA GLU A 109 -11.83 -5.70 20.08
C GLU A 109 -12.99 -5.37 21.01
N LYS A 110 -14.25 -5.49 20.54
CA LYS A 110 -15.45 -5.34 21.38
C LYS A 110 -15.50 -6.35 22.53
N LYS A 111 -15.04 -7.58 22.30
CA LYS A 111 -14.98 -8.66 23.32
C LYS A 111 -13.77 -8.55 24.27
N GLY A 112 -12.91 -7.54 24.11
CA GLY A 112 -11.70 -7.37 24.93
C GLY A 112 -10.59 -8.41 24.69
N LYS A 113 -10.81 -9.38 23.79
CA LYS A 113 -9.86 -10.44 23.41
C LYS A 113 -8.73 -9.94 22.50
N PHE A 114 -8.91 -8.74 21.93
CA PHE A 114 -7.91 -8.08 21.12
C PHE A 114 -7.84 -6.59 21.50
N LYS A 115 -6.84 -6.21 22.30
CA LYS A 115 -6.55 -4.80 22.58
C LYS A 115 -5.63 -4.28 21.49
N ARG A 116 -6.12 -3.38 20.63
CA ARG A 116 -5.20 -2.61 19.78
C ARG A 116 -4.35 -1.74 20.70
N PRO A 117 -3.02 -1.72 20.53
CA PRO A 117 -2.22 -0.73 21.23
C PRO A 117 -2.73 0.65 20.81
N LYS A 118 -3.30 1.39 21.76
CA LYS A 118 -3.69 2.79 21.52
C LYS A 118 -2.40 3.54 21.29
N ARG A 119 -2.19 4.02 20.06
CA ARG A 119 -1.07 4.90 19.79
C ARG A 119 -1.25 6.14 20.67
N PRO A 120 -0.21 6.61 21.37
CA PRO A 120 -0.30 7.91 22.02
C PRO A 120 -0.72 8.93 20.97
N ALA A 121 -1.63 9.83 21.35
CA ALA A 121 -2.00 10.95 20.50
C ALA A 121 -0.72 11.70 20.13
N LYS A 122 -0.55 12.04 18.85
CA LYS A 122 0.55 12.92 18.47
C LYS A 122 0.30 14.26 19.17
N PRO A 123 1.33 14.90 19.75
CA PRO A 123 1.20 16.27 20.21
C PRO A 123 0.67 17.14 19.07
N GLU A 124 -0.24 18.07 19.39
CA GLU A 124 -0.67 19.06 18.42
C GLU A 124 0.53 19.94 18.07
N LEU A 125 0.72 20.23 16.78
CA LEU A 125 1.74 21.16 16.33
C LEU A 125 1.37 22.56 16.86
N SER A 126 2.38 23.35 17.25
CA SER A 126 2.16 24.76 17.55
C SER A 126 1.59 25.48 16.32
N ASP A 127 0.83 26.54 16.55
CA ASP A 127 0.21 27.29 15.44
C ASP A 127 1.27 27.91 14.51
N GLU A 128 2.40 28.34 15.07
CA GLU A 128 3.59 28.79 14.31
C GLU A 128 4.13 27.72 13.33
N VAL A 129 4.19 26.45 13.76
CA VAL A 129 4.64 25.34 12.90
C VAL A 129 3.60 25.01 11.83
N LYS A 130 2.30 25.19 12.11
CA LYS A 130 1.24 25.02 11.11
C LYS A 130 1.30 26.11 10.05
N ASP A 131 1.53 27.35 10.46
CA ASP A 131 1.57 28.51 9.57
C ASP A 131 2.79 28.44 8.63
N SER A 132 3.98 28.15 9.17
CA SER A 132 5.19 27.93 8.35
C SER A 132 5.03 26.76 7.37
N LEU A 133 4.35 25.68 7.77
CA LEU A 133 4.06 24.57 6.88
C LEU A 133 3.02 24.91 5.80
N ALA A 134 2.07 25.81 6.08
CA ALA A 134 1.12 26.33 5.09
C ALA A 134 1.83 27.25 4.08
N GLU A 135 2.76 28.08 4.55
CA GLU A 135 3.59 28.94 3.72
C GLU A 135 4.46 28.13 2.75
N ILE A 136 5.22 27.14 3.25
CA ILE A 136 6.03 26.23 2.42
C ILE A 136 5.18 25.53 1.35
N LYS A 137 3.98 25.06 1.71
CA LYS A 137 3.05 24.46 0.74
C LYS A 137 2.65 25.45 -0.35
N SER A 138 2.43 26.71 0.01
CA SER A 138 2.09 27.76 -0.94
C SER A 138 3.25 28.04 -1.90
N GLU A 139 4.49 28.06 -1.41
CA GLU A 139 5.71 28.26 -2.22
C GLU A 139 5.96 27.07 -3.16
N GLN A 140 5.82 25.85 -2.65
CA GLN A 140 5.91 24.63 -3.46
C GLN A 140 4.86 24.63 -4.57
N LYS A 141 3.63 25.04 -4.27
CA LYS A 141 2.55 25.14 -5.27
C LYS A 141 2.89 26.16 -6.35
N LYS A 142 3.36 27.34 -5.98
CA LYS A 142 3.80 28.39 -6.94
C LYS A 142 4.94 27.88 -7.83
N LEU A 143 5.95 27.22 -7.26
CA LEU A 143 7.04 26.61 -8.03
C LEU A 143 6.52 25.56 -9.01
N HIS A 144 5.62 24.68 -8.56
CA HIS A 144 5.03 23.66 -9.41
C HIS A 144 4.20 24.26 -10.56
N GLU A 145 3.40 25.30 -10.29
CA GLU A 145 2.63 26.02 -11.31
C GLU A 145 3.54 26.71 -12.32
N SER A 146 4.63 27.35 -11.87
CA SER A 146 5.61 27.97 -12.77
C SER A 146 6.34 26.95 -13.66
N MET A 147 6.72 25.80 -13.11
CA MET A 147 7.31 24.70 -13.88
C MET A 147 6.32 24.14 -14.90
N LYS A 148 5.04 23.98 -14.50
CA LYS A 148 3.98 23.56 -15.42
C LYS A 148 3.76 24.55 -16.55
N GLY A 149 3.86 25.86 -16.27
CA GLY A 149 3.84 26.92 -17.27
C GLY A 149 4.96 26.76 -18.30
N LYS A 150 6.23 26.66 -17.84
CA LYS A 150 7.39 26.44 -18.73
C LYS A 150 7.25 25.17 -19.57
N LEU A 151 6.71 24.09 -19.00
CA LEU A 151 6.46 22.86 -19.74
C LEU A 151 5.32 22.98 -20.76
N ALA A 152 4.33 23.84 -20.51
CA ALA A 152 3.24 24.10 -21.45
C ALA A 152 3.70 24.95 -22.65
N GLU A 153 4.69 25.85 -22.45
CA GLU A 153 5.30 26.66 -23.51
C GLU A 153 6.02 25.82 -24.57
N LEU A 154 6.58 24.67 -24.18
CA LEU A 154 7.20 23.70 -25.10
C LEU A 154 6.18 23.02 -26.03
N GLY A 155 4.88 23.04 -25.69
CA GLY A 155 3.82 22.42 -26.49
C GLY A 155 3.64 20.92 -26.23
N LYS A 156 2.56 20.35 -26.80
CA LYS A 156 2.18 18.93 -26.60
C LYS A 156 3.05 17.94 -27.37
N ASP A 157 3.77 18.43 -28.38
CA ASP A 157 4.61 17.63 -29.28
C ASP A 157 6.10 17.67 -28.87
N ALA A 158 6.43 18.34 -27.76
CA ALA A 158 7.79 18.41 -27.23
C ALA A 158 8.35 17.01 -26.94
N SER A 159 9.60 16.80 -27.33
CA SER A 159 10.30 15.55 -27.07
C SER A 159 10.55 15.36 -25.57
N LYS A 160 10.74 14.11 -25.17
CA LYS A 160 11.04 13.76 -23.77
C LYS A 160 12.36 14.35 -23.28
N GLU A 161 13.30 14.59 -24.20
CA GLU A 161 14.61 15.16 -23.89
C GLU A 161 14.50 16.67 -23.67
N GLU A 162 13.78 17.39 -24.53
CA GLU A 162 13.49 18.82 -24.36
C GLU A 162 12.73 19.11 -23.05
N MET A 163 11.76 18.26 -22.68
CA MET A 163 11.07 18.39 -21.40
C MET A 163 12.01 18.17 -20.21
N ARG A 164 13.03 17.29 -20.32
CA ARG A 164 14.00 17.05 -19.26
C ARG A 164 14.96 18.22 -19.10
N GLU A 165 15.51 18.71 -20.21
CA GLU A 165 16.39 19.88 -20.22
C GLU A 165 15.69 21.11 -19.61
N ALA A 166 14.44 21.37 -20.00
CA ALA A 166 13.68 22.47 -19.42
C ALA A 166 13.44 22.33 -17.92
N ILE A 167 13.25 21.09 -17.42
CA ILE A 167 13.13 20.83 -15.97
C ILE A 167 14.47 21.05 -15.27
N GLU A 168 15.59 20.62 -15.86
CA GLU A 168 16.92 20.79 -15.27
C GLU A 168 17.34 22.26 -15.22
N VAL A 169 17.11 23.00 -16.30
CA VAL A 169 17.31 24.46 -16.33
C VAL A 169 16.42 25.14 -15.30
N PHE A 170 15.12 24.80 -15.24
CA PHE A 170 14.22 25.37 -14.24
C PHE A 170 14.68 25.09 -12.80
N LYS A 171 15.19 23.89 -12.53
CA LYS A 171 15.74 23.53 -11.22
C LYS A 171 17.00 24.31 -10.90
N ALA A 172 17.89 24.51 -11.87
CA ALA A 172 19.10 25.31 -11.69
C ALA A 172 18.75 26.78 -11.43
N ASP A 173 17.83 27.37 -12.20
CA ASP A 173 17.36 28.75 -12.06
C ASP A 173 16.68 29.03 -10.71
N ASN A 174 16.02 28.01 -10.13
CA ASN A 174 15.28 28.13 -8.88
C ASN A 174 15.96 27.41 -7.72
N LYS A 175 17.25 27.08 -7.84
CA LYS A 175 18.01 26.34 -6.84
C LYS A 175 17.88 26.96 -5.45
N ASP A 176 18.04 28.27 -5.35
CA ASP A 176 17.95 28.99 -4.06
C ASP A 176 16.57 28.85 -3.41
N LYS A 177 15.48 28.82 -4.21
CA LYS A 177 14.12 28.60 -3.69
C LYS A 177 13.91 27.16 -3.22
N PHE A 178 14.47 26.18 -3.94
CA PHE A 178 14.41 24.79 -3.52
C PHE A 178 15.22 24.55 -2.24
N ASP A 179 16.40 25.17 -2.14
CA ASP A 179 17.26 25.09 -0.96
C ASP A 179 16.60 25.80 0.24
N ALA A 180 15.96 26.95 0.03
CA ALA A 180 15.19 27.64 1.08
C ALA A 180 14.00 26.80 1.58
N ILE A 181 13.20 26.21 0.68
CA ILE A 181 12.10 25.31 1.06
C ILE A 181 12.61 24.09 1.84
N LYS A 182 13.76 23.54 1.44
CA LYS A 182 14.39 22.42 2.13
C LYS A 182 14.83 22.81 3.53
N GLN A 183 15.53 23.94 3.67
CA GLN A 183 15.96 24.46 4.96
C GLN A 183 14.77 24.76 5.88
N ALA A 184 13.68 25.33 5.34
CA ALA A 184 12.47 25.60 6.10
C ALA A 184 11.80 24.30 6.59
N HIS A 185 11.77 23.25 5.76
CA HIS A 185 11.30 21.93 6.18
C HIS A 185 12.19 21.29 7.25
N ASP A 186 13.52 21.42 7.12
CA ASP A 186 14.48 20.89 8.09
C ASP A 186 14.36 21.63 9.44
N ALA A 187 14.21 22.96 9.43
CA ALA A 187 13.96 23.77 10.63
C ALA A 187 12.65 23.40 11.33
N ILE A 188 11.56 23.19 10.56
CA ILE A 188 10.29 22.68 11.13
C ILE A 188 10.52 21.31 11.75
N ARG A 189 11.24 20.43 11.06
CA ARG A 189 11.52 19.09 11.58
C ARG A 189 12.29 19.14 12.90
N GLU A 190 13.32 19.96 12.98
CA GLU A 190 14.09 20.18 14.22
C GLU A 190 13.19 20.71 15.33
N SER A 191 12.35 21.71 15.05
CA SER A 191 11.42 22.25 16.06
C SER A 191 10.44 21.19 16.60
N ILE A 192 9.95 20.30 15.73
CA ILE A 192 9.07 19.19 16.11
C ILE A 192 9.84 18.13 16.90
N GLU A 193 11.09 17.85 16.51
CA GLU A 193 11.95 16.89 17.21
C GLU A 193 12.31 17.40 18.62
N SER A 194 12.59 18.70 18.78
CA SER A 194 12.86 19.33 20.08
C SER A 194 11.62 19.42 20.97
N ALA A 195 10.44 19.66 20.40
CA ALA A 195 9.17 19.70 21.15
C ALA A 195 8.61 18.31 21.48
N ARG A 196 9.28 17.24 21.04
CA ARG A 196 8.81 15.88 21.22
C ARG A 196 8.97 15.47 22.69
N PRO A 197 7.93 14.87 23.32
CA PRO A 197 8.09 14.32 24.65
C PRO A 197 9.18 13.25 24.66
N GLU A 198 9.90 13.15 25.77
CA GLU A 198 10.93 12.12 25.94
C GLU A 198 10.35 10.74 25.63
N LYS A 199 11.10 10.02 24.82
CA LYS A 199 10.68 8.69 24.39
C LYS A 199 10.72 7.80 25.64
N PRO A 200 9.67 7.02 25.94
CA PRO A 200 9.72 6.09 27.05
C PRO A 200 10.96 5.21 26.92
N GLU A 201 11.67 5.04 28.03
CA GLU A 201 12.88 4.23 28.08
C GLU A 201 12.54 2.82 27.59
N ARG A 202 13.35 2.35 26.63
CA ARG A 202 13.25 0.96 26.20
C ARG A 202 14.03 0.11 27.20
N PRO A 203 13.51 -1.06 27.58
CA PRO A 203 14.29 -2.09 28.26
C PRO A 203 15.66 -2.25 27.61
N GLU A 204 16.72 -2.22 28.42
CA GLU A 204 18.05 -2.39 27.90
C GLU A 204 18.20 -3.80 27.32
N LEU A 205 18.70 -3.87 26.08
CA LEU A 205 19.08 -5.15 25.49
C LEU A 205 20.38 -5.63 26.14
N THR A 206 20.48 -6.93 26.41
CA THR A 206 21.73 -7.57 26.83
C THR A 206 22.83 -7.34 25.79
N ALA A 207 24.10 -7.38 26.22
CA ALA A 207 25.25 -7.15 25.33
C ALA A 207 25.24 -8.10 24.11
N ASP A 208 24.90 -9.37 24.33
CA ASP A 208 24.80 -10.38 23.27
C ASP A 208 23.70 -10.06 22.26
N LEU A 209 22.55 -9.54 22.72
CA LEU A 209 21.47 -9.11 21.84
C LEU A 209 21.82 -7.87 21.01
N LYS A 210 22.57 -6.92 21.59
CA LYS A 210 23.07 -5.75 20.86
C LYS A 210 23.97 -6.21 19.70
N LEU A 211 24.89 -7.14 19.94
CA LEU A 211 25.76 -7.72 18.91
C LEU A 211 24.97 -8.44 17.80
N LYS A 212 23.98 -9.27 18.16
CA LYS A 212 23.10 -9.94 17.18
C LYS A 212 22.31 -8.93 16.33
N VAL A 213 21.80 -7.86 16.95
CA VAL A 213 21.07 -6.80 16.25
C VAL A 213 21.97 -6.02 15.30
N GLU A 214 23.21 -5.72 15.68
CA GLU A 214 24.19 -5.03 14.83
C GLU A 214 24.60 -5.90 13.64
N ALA A 215 24.92 -7.17 13.85
CA ALA A 215 25.20 -8.12 12.78
C ALA A 215 24.02 -8.24 11.79
N LEU A 216 22.78 -8.27 12.28
CA LEU A 216 21.59 -8.27 11.43
C LEU A 216 21.43 -6.96 10.63
N LYS A 217 21.76 -5.80 11.23
CA LYS A 217 21.74 -4.51 10.52
C LYS A 217 22.76 -4.48 9.39
N GLU A 218 23.95 -5.02 9.60
CA GLU A 218 24.99 -5.10 8.57
C GLU A 218 24.55 -5.98 7.40
N LYS A 219 23.96 -7.16 7.68
CA LYS A 219 23.35 -8.02 6.65
C LYS A 219 22.24 -7.31 5.86
N HIS A 220 21.41 -6.49 6.53
CA HIS A 220 20.40 -5.69 5.84
C HIS A 220 21.01 -4.61 4.95
N LYS A 221 22.08 -3.94 5.39
CA LYS A 221 22.78 -2.91 4.60
C LYS A 221 23.39 -3.53 3.34
N SER A 222 24.08 -4.67 3.46
CA SER A 222 24.70 -5.34 2.32
C SER A 222 23.68 -5.83 1.28
N LEU A 223 22.51 -6.31 1.72
CA LEU A 223 21.43 -6.67 0.80
C LEU A 223 20.84 -5.43 0.11
N HIS A 224 20.72 -4.33 0.84
CA HIS A 224 20.23 -3.07 0.27
C HIS A 224 21.18 -2.50 -0.78
N THR A 225 22.50 -2.56 -0.57
CA THR A 225 23.49 -2.13 -1.56
C THR A 225 23.47 -3.03 -2.80
N ALA A 226 23.48 -4.36 -2.62
CA ALA A 226 23.38 -5.31 -3.73
C ALA A 226 22.10 -5.09 -4.56
N ARG A 227 20.98 -4.72 -3.92
CA ARG A 227 19.74 -4.39 -4.62
C ARG A 227 19.84 -3.09 -5.40
N LYS A 228 20.57 -2.09 -4.92
CA LYS A 228 20.83 -0.84 -5.66
C LYS A 228 21.67 -1.11 -6.91
N GLU A 229 22.73 -1.90 -6.76
CA GLU A 229 23.60 -2.32 -7.88
C GLU A 229 22.80 -3.08 -8.95
N LEU A 230 21.94 -4.03 -8.54
CA LEU A 230 21.02 -4.67 -9.48
C LEU A 230 20.13 -3.64 -10.19
N HIS A 231 19.54 -2.70 -9.45
CA HIS A 231 18.71 -1.67 -10.09
C HIS A 231 19.47 -0.80 -11.08
N GLU A 232 20.76 -0.57 -10.89
CA GLU A 232 21.61 0.14 -11.84
C GLU A 232 21.87 -0.69 -13.10
N GLN A 233 22.24 -1.97 -12.95
CA GLN A 233 22.44 -2.90 -14.07
C GLN A 233 21.16 -3.08 -14.91
N LEU A 234 19.99 -3.08 -14.27
CA LEU A 234 18.70 -3.21 -14.95
C LEU A 234 18.28 -1.96 -15.76
N LYS A 235 18.93 -0.80 -15.61
CA LYS A 235 18.59 0.42 -16.36
C LYS A 235 18.89 0.26 -17.85
N GLU A 236 20.00 -0.40 -18.17
CA GLU A 236 20.53 -0.51 -19.54
C GLU A 236 20.30 -1.90 -20.15
N ALA A 237 20.01 -2.90 -19.33
CA ALA A 237 19.78 -4.28 -19.78
C ALA A 237 18.55 -4.45 -20.69
N SER A 238 18.62 -5.41 -21.61
CA SER A 238 17.48 -5.87 -22.42
C SER A 238 16.46 -6.66 -21.58
N LYS A 239 15.24 -6.90 -22.09
CA LYS A 239 14.20 -7.62 -21.31
C LYS A 239 14.66 -9.01 -20.86
N GLU A 240 15.36 -9.73 -21.73
CA GLU A 240 15.85 -11.09 -21.46
C GLU A 240 17.00 -11.05 -20.44
N GLU A 241 17.94 -10.11 -20.58
CA GLU A 241 19.00 -9.88 -19.60
C GLU A 241 18.46 -9.49 -18.23
N LYS A 242 17.39 -8.70 -18.16
CA LYS A 242 16.75 -8.34 -16.89
C LYS A 242 16.23 -9.58 -16.17
N GLU A 243 15.62 -10.52 -16.88
CA GLU A 243 15.12 -11.76 -16.27
C GLU A 243 16.26 -12.61 -15.72
N VAL A 244 17.36 -12.74 -16.47
CA VAL A 244 18.56 -13.48 -16.05
C VAL A 244 19.24 -12.82 -14.84
N LEU A 245 19.40 -11.49 -14.85
CA LEU A 245 19.98 -10.76 -13.71
C LEU A 245 19.12 -10.87 -12.45
N ILE A 246 17.79 -10.82 -12.61
CA ILE A 246 16.86 -10.96 -11.49
C ILE A 246 16.84 -12.38 -10.94
N SER A 247 16.89 -13.43 -11.78
CA SER A 247 16.95 -14.82 -11.32
C SER A 247 18.25 -15.11 -10.59
N ALA A 248 19.39 -14.72 -11.17
CA ALA A 248 20.70 -14.86 -10.55
C ALA A 248 20.79 -14.12 -9.20
N PHE A 249 20.26 -12.89 -9.12
CA PHE A 249 20.21 -12.15 -7.85
C PHE A 249 19.33 -12.83 -6.80
N LYS A 250 18.19 -13.40 -7.20
CA LYS A 250 17.30 -14.12 -6.28
C LYS A 250 17.96 -15.38 -5.74
N GLU A 251 18.65 -16.14 -6.58
CA GLU A 251 19.36 -17.35 -6.17
C GLU A 251 20.53 -17.03 -5.24
N THR A 252 21.39 -16.10 -5.63
CA THR A 252 22.58 -15.70 -4.86
C THR A 252 22.25 -15.05 -3.51
N ASN A 253 21.10 -14.41 -3.37
CA ASN A 253 20.68 -13.76 -2.11
C ASN A 253 19.60 -14.54 -1.34
N LYS A 254 19.20 -15.73 -1.82
CA LYS A 254 18.17 -16.56 -1.16
C LYS A 254 18.57 -16.89 0.28
N GLU A 255 19.79 -17.37 0.47
CA GLU A 255 20.33 -17.76 1.78
C GLU A 255 20.40 -16.55 2.73
N LYS A 256 20.95 -15.42 2.28
CA LYS A 256 20.97 -14.16 3.05
C LYS A 256 19.58 -13.72 3.48
N HIS A 257 18.58 -13.87 2.61
CA HIS A 257 17.19 -13.55 2.94
C HIS A 257 16.59 -14.50 3.99
N GLU A 258 16.86 -15.80 3.90
CA GLU A 258 16.39 -16.76 4.91
C GLU A 258 17.10 -16.56 6.25
N GLU A 259 18.41 -16.34 6.25
CA GLU A 259 19.17 -16.01 7.47
C GLU A 259 18.66 -14.74 8.15
N ILE A 260 18.40 -13.68 7.39
CA ILE A 260 17.82 -12.45 7.96
C ILE A 260 16.45 -12.74 8.59
N LYS A 261 15.62 -13.59 7.96
CA LYS A 261 14.31 -13.95 8.49
C LYS A 261 14.42 -14.75 9.78
N THR A 262 15.30 -15.75 9.85
CA THR A 262 15.48 -16.59 11.05
C THR A 262 16.06 -15.76 12.19
N GLN A 263 17.15 -15.05 11.96
CA GLN A 263 17.80 -14.19 12.96
C GLN A 263 16.84 -13.08 13.44
N SER A 264 16.01 -12.51 12.56
CA SER A 264 15.01 -11.51 12.96
C SER A 264 13.90 -12.10 13.83
N LYS A 265 13.53 -13.37 13.66
CA LYS A 265 12.55 -14.04 14.53
C LYS A 265 13.16 -14.34 15.89
N GLU A 266 14.35 -14.93 15.93
CA GLU A 266 15.08 -15.25 17.16
C GLU A 266 15.30 -14.00 18.02
N ILE A 267 15.82 -12.91 17.42
CA ILE A 267 16.00 -11.64 18.13
C ILE A 267 14.66 -11.10 18.67
N LYS A 268 13.55 -11.23 17.92
CA LYS A 268 12.24 -10.76 18.40
C LYS A 268 11.73 -11.59 19.58
N GLU A 269 11.94 -12.90 19.55
CA GLU A 269 11.55 -13.81 20.62
C GLU A 269 12.40 -13.57 21.87
N GLU A 270 13.72 -13.40 21.73
CA GLU A 270 14.62 -13.03 22.83
C GLU A 270 14.26 -11.66 23.44
N ILE A 271 13.97 -10.64 22.60
CA ILE A 271 13.50 -9.32 23.09
C ILE A 271 12.15 -9.46 23.80
N ARG A 272 11.21 -10.23 23.26
CA ARG A 272 9.91 -10.45 23.89
C ARG A 272 10.07 -11.13 25.24
N ALA A 273 10.94 -12.14 25.35
CA ALA A 273 11.20 -12.83 26.61
C ALA A 273 11.73 -11.85 27.68
N ILE A 274 12.66 -10.96 27.33
CA ILE A 274 13.17 -9.92 28.24
C ILE A 274 12.05 -8.97 28.67
N VAL A 275 11.30 -8.45 27.70
CA VAL A 275 10.19 -7.51 27.97
C VAL A 275 9.11 -8.15 28.83
N GLU A 276 8.78 -9.42 28.62
CA GLU A 276 7.82 -10.15 29.46
C GLU A 276 8.39 -10.39 30.87
N THR A 277 9.67 -10.75 31.00
CA THR A 277 10.29 -10.93 32.34
C THR A 277 10.40 -9.63 33.15
N GLU A 278 10.54 -8.47 32.49
CA GLU A 278 10.66 -7.17 33.15
C GLU A 278 9.31 -6.43 33.31
N ALA A 279 8.40 -6.51 32.34
CA ALA A 279 7.13 -5.76 32.36
C ALA A 279 5.97 -6.51 33.01
N THR A 280 5.96 -7.85 33.10
CA THR A 280 4.85 -8.59 33.74
C THR A 280 5.12 -8.98 35.19
N ARG A 281 6.16 -8.43 35.84
CA ARG A 281 6.29 -8.45 37.30
C ARG A 281 5.81 -7.16 37.99
N THR A 282 5.48 -6.11 37.24
CA THR A 282 5.00 -4.84 37.79
C THR A 282 3.52 -4.53 37.54
N SER A 283 2.74 -5.47 36.98
CA SER A 283 1.27 -5.39 37.02
C SER A 283 0.60 -6.76 37.09
N ASP A 284 0.31 -7.19 38.33
CA ASP A 284 -0.66 -8.18 38.79
C ASP A 284 -0.45 -9.66 38.36
N LEU A 285 -0.69 -10.66 39.22
CA LEU A 285 -2.03 -11.14 39.57
C LEU A 285 -2.89 -11.38 38.31
#